data_AF-A0A431KX18-F1
#
_entry.id   AF-A0A431KX18-F1
#
_cell.length_a   1.000
_cell.length_b   1.000
_cell.length_c   1.000
_cell.angle_alpha   90.00
_cell.angle_beta   90.00
_cell.angle_gamma   90.00
#
_symmetry.space_group_name_H-M   'P 1'
#
loop_
_entity.id
_entity.type
_entity.pdbx_description
1 polymer ?
#
loop_
_entity_poly.entity_id
_entity_poly.type
_entity_poly.pdbx_seq_one_letter_code
_entity_poly.pdbx_strand_id
1 'polypeptide(L)'
;MRSHAAILSSVLTAIGSLVLLAAPVSAINEVEKKISTASKETAFKETVQNRVNLKQKAPDGMVLIPGGEFSMGSEDPTGLELCGGGHEHMRDARPVHRVFVDPFWMDKTEVTNAQFRKFVQETGYKTVAEIAPTQEEFPTAPKENLVAGATVFSPTPNMVPLNNIYQWWRYQHGADWQHPEGPKSNIVGKDNYPVVQIAYPDAEAYCRWAHKRLPTEAEWEFAARGGLSGAPFAWGSEFKPGGKWMANIYQGTFPVKDAGTDGFVGIAPVAKFPPNRYGLYDIAGNVWEWCNDWYRADYYAQLTPGVVTRNPQGPSTSWDPAEPNEKKRVQRGGSFLCTDQYCTRYLVGTRGKGEEKTAANHVGFRCVRSVPK
;
A
#
# COMPACT_ATOMS: atom_id res chain seq x y z
N MET A 1 2.50 10.42 -34.20
CA MET A 1 1.50 10.74 -35.25
C MET A 1 0.13 10.83 -34.59
N ARG A 2 -0.74 11.78 -34.99
CA ARG A 2 -2.23 11.89 -34.86
C ARG A 2 -2.93 11.05 -33.77
N SER A 3 -3.90 11.52 -32.97
CA SER A 3 -4.69 12.77 -32.87
C SER A 3 -5.73 12.55 -31.72
N HIS A 4 -6.50 13.49 -31.16
CA HIS A 4 -6.92 14.87 -31.49
C HIS A 4 -6.93 15.75 -30.21
N ALA A 5 -7.45 16.98 -30.28
CA ALA A 5 -7.81 17.83 -29.15
C ALA A 5 -9.20 18.47 -29.37
N ALA A 6 -9.77 19.04 -28.29
CA ALA A 6 -10.91 19.96 -28.23
C ALA A 6 -12.32 19.45 -28.64
N ILE A 7 -13.23 19.45 -27.66
CA ILE A 7 -14.62 19.90 -27.82
C ILE A 7 -14.94 20.82 -26.62
N LEU A 8 -15.32 22.07 -26.89
CA LEU A 8 -15.73 23.04 -25.87
C LEU A 8 -16.80 23.95 -26.47
N SER A 9 -18.05 23.78 -26.05
CA SER A 9 -19.23 24.58 -26.37
C SER A 9 -20.38 24.03 -25.50
N SER A 10 -21.32 24.75 -24.91
CA SER A 10 -21.60 26.17 -24.69
C SER A 10 -23.06 26.19 -24.21
N VAL A 11 -23.36 26.68 -23.00
CA VAL A 11 -24.76 26.96 -22.61
C VAL A 11 -24.80 28.28 -21.84
N LEU A 12 -25.20 29.35 -22.52
CA LEU A 12 -25.59 30.60 -21.89
C LEU A 12 -26.57 31.34 -22.81
N THR A 13 -27.87 31.29 -22.49
CA THR A 13 -28.86 32.39 -22.59
C THR A 13 -30.28 31.86 -22.37
N ALA A 14 -30.93 32.31 -21.30
CA ALA A 14 -32.30 32.83 -21.33
C ALA A 14 -32.61 33.49 -19.97
N ILE A 15 -32.78 34.83 -19.97
CA ILE A 15 -33.23 35.59 -18.81
C ILE A 15 -34.77 35.59 -18.80
N GLY A 16 -35.39 35.33 -17.65
CA GLY A 16 -36.85 35.36 -17.51
C GLY A 16 -37.31 35.59 -16.07
N SER A 17 -37.68 36.84 -15.78
CA SER A 17 -38.54 37.26 -14.65
C SER A 17 -38.10 36.88 -13.23
N LEU A 18 -37.21 37.70 -12.65
CA LEU A 18 -36.90 37.69 -11.23
C LEU A 18 -37.98 38.43 -10.43
N VAL A 19 -38.88 37.71 -9.76
CA VAL A 19 -39.69 38.26 -8.66
C VAL A 19 -38.90 38.12 -7.36
N LEU A 20 -38.39 39.24 -6.81
CA LEU A 20 -37.80 39.25 -5.48
C LEU A 20 -38.90 39.04 -4.42
N LEU A 21 -39.15 37.79 -4.05
CA LEU A 21 -39.64 37.46 -2.73
C LEU A 21 -38.43 37.36 -1.81
N ALA A 22 -38.15 38.44 -1.08
CA ALA A 22 -37.11 38.48 -0.07
C ALA A 22 -37.48 37.53 1.09
N ALA A 23 -36.96 36.31 1.05
CA ALA A 23 -36.96 35.44 2.22
C ALA A 23 -36.18 36.13 3.35
N PRO A 24 -36.68 36.15 4.60
CA PRO A 24 -35.96 36.78 5.69
C PRO A 24 -34.61 36.08 5.91
N VAL A 25 -33.57 36.85 6.19
CA VAL A 25 -32.19 36.36 6.35
C VAL A 25 -32.09 35.24 7.42
N SER A 26 -33.01 35.21 8.39
CA SER A 26 -33.15 34.11 9.34
C SER A 26 -33.44 32.75 8.68
N ALA A 27 -34.29 32.71 7.65
CA ALA A 27 -34.62 31.47 6.94
C ALA A 27 -33.46 30.98 6.06
N ILE A 28 -32.69 31.90 5.47
CA ILE A 28 -31.46 31.56 4.74
C ILE A 28 -30.43 30.97 5.71
N ASN A 29 -30.18 31.64 6.84
CA ASN A 29 -29.29 31.14 7.89
C ASN A 29 -29.75 29.79 8.46
N GLU A 30 -31.06 29.53 8.58
CA GLU A 30 -31.57 28.25 9.08
C GLU A 30 -31.46 27.12 8.05
N VAL A 31 -31.60 27.43 6.75
CA VAL A 31 -31.35 26.48 5.65
C VAL A 31 -29.85 26.21 5.50
N GLU A 32 -28.98 27.22 5.54
CA GLU A 32 -27.53 27.05 5.54
C GLU A 32 -27.06 26.25 6.77
N LYS A 33 -27.64 26.51 7.95
CA LYS A 33 -27.34 25.74 9.16
C LYS A 33 -27.84 24.30 9.06
N LYS A 34 -29.01 24.04 8.47
CA LYS A 34 -29.49 22.67 8.17
C LYS A 34 -28.62 21.94 7.16
N ILE A 35 -28.19 22.60 6.09
CA ILE A 35 -27.27 22.05 5.08
C ILE A 35 -25.89 21.80 5.71
N SER A 36 -25.41 22.68 6.59
CA SER A 36 -24.17 22.51 7.36
C SER A 36 -24.25 21.39 8.42
N THR A 37 -25.44 21.01 8.88
CA THR A 37 -25.64 19.89 9.82
C THR A 37 -26.06 18.59 9.14
N ALA A 38 -26.22 18.57 7.82
CA ALA A 38 -26.26 17.33 7.07
C ALA A 38 -24.84 16.75 7.01
N SER A 39 -24.42 16.09 8.10
CA SER A 39 -23.25 15.24 8.07
C SER A 39 -23.40 14.28 6.90
N LYS A 40 -22.48 14.31 5.93
CA LYS A 40 -22.34 13.21 4.98
C LYS A 40 -22.25 11.94 5.82
N GLU A 41 -23.21 11.02 5.67
CA GLU A 41 -23.06 9.69 6.25
C GLU A 41 -21.74 9.12 5.71
N THR A 42 -20.79 8.89 6.61
CA THR A 42 -19.47 8.40 6.23
C THR A 42 -19.63 7.03 5.60
N ALA A 43 -18.95 6.76 4.48
CA ALA A 43 -19.05 5.44 3.85
C ALA A 43 -18.50 4.32 4.78
N PHE A 44 -17.72 4.72 5.77
CA PHE A 44 -17.22 3.92 6.87
C PHE A 44 -18.29 3.71 7.96
N LYS A 45 -18.56 2.43 8.26
CA LYS A 45 -19.27 1.99 9.48
C LYS A 45 -18.24 1.50 10.50
N GLU A 46 -18.60 1.45 11.78
CA GLU A 46 -17.70 1.00 12.84
C GLU A 46 -17.13 -0.42 12.62
N THR A 47 -15.97 -0.68 13.22
CA THR A 47 -15.30 -1.98 13.20
C THR A 47 -15.82 -2.83 14.35
N VAL A 48 -16.54 -3.91 14.04
CA VAL A 48 -17.11 -4.84 15.02
C VAL A 48 -16.17 -6.04 15.16
N GLN A 49 -15.27 -5.98 16.15
CA GLN A 49 -14.28 -7.02 16.40
C GLN A 49 -14.89 -8.30 16.98
N ASN A 50 -14.31 -9.46 16.64
CA ASN A 50 -14.68 -10.71 17.30
C ASN A 50 -14.21 -10.72 18.77
N ARG A 51 -15.01 -11.33 19.65
CA ARG A 51 -14.55 -11.68 21.01
C ARG A 51 -13.74 -12.97 20.95
N VAL A 52 -12.42 -12.85 20.95
CA VAL A 52 -11.50 -14.00 20.83
C VAL A 52 -10.94 -14.39 22.19
N ASN A 53 -11.23 -15.62 22.63
CA ASN A 53 -10.63 -16.22 23.83
C ASN A 53 -9.71 -17.38 23.41
N LEU A 54 -8.45 -17.06 23.11
CA LEU A 54 -7.46 -18.06 22.73
C LEU A 54 -6.65 -18.54 23.93
N LYS A 55 -6.72 -19.85 24.18
CA LYS A 55 -5.87 -20.57 25.14
C LYS A 55 -4.47 -20.87 24.60
N GLN A 56 -4.22 -20.63 23.31
CA GLN A 56 -2.94 -20.89 22.66
C GLN A 56 -1.96 -19.73 22.89
N LYS A 57 -0.69 -20.06 23.18
CA LYS A 57 0.40 -19.08 23.18
C LYS A 57 0.57 -18.50 21.77
N ALA A 58 0.79 -17.20 21.68
CA ALA A 58 1.16 -16.55 20.42
C ALA A 58 2.42 -17.19 19.81
N PRO A 59 2.47 -17.44 18.48
CA PRO A 59 3.71 -17.74 17.78
C PRO A 59 4.74 -16.63 17.99
N ASP A 60 6.01 -16.99 18.10
CA ASP A 60 7.07 -16.01 18.36
C ASP A 60 7.14 -14.98 17.22
N GLY A 61 7.22 -13.69 17.58
CA GLY A 61 7.18 -12.57 16.64
C GLY A 61 5.78 -12.12 16.20
N MET A 62 4.71 -12.88 16.48
CA MET A 62 3.35 -12.56 16.05
C MET A 62 2.48 -11.89 17.13
N VAL A 63 1.38 -11.26 16.68
CA VAL A 63 0.25 -10.78 17.50
C VAL A 63 -1.05 -11.42 17.03
N LEU A 64 -2.01 -11.54 17.94
CA LEU A 64 -3.37 -11.93 17.60
C LEU A 64 -4.10 -10.73 16.99
N ILE A 65 -4.54 -10.87 15.76
CA ILE A 65 -5.52 -9.98 15.15
C ILE A 65 -6.90 -10.61 15.43
N PRO A 66 -7.81 -9.91 16.12
CA PRO A 66 -9.09 -10.52 16.54
C PRO A 66 -10.00 -10.85 15.35
N GLY A 67 -9.80 -10.21 14.21
CA GLY A 67 -10.76 -10.21 13.11
C GLY A 67 -12.09 -9.59 13.52
N GLY A 68 -13.08 -9.71 12.64
CA GLY A 68 -14.39 -9.12 12.78
C GLY A 68 -14.84 -8.44 11.50
N GLU A 69 -15.91 -7.65 11.58
CA GLU A 69 -16.45 -6.89 10.44
C GLU A 69 -15.92 -5.45 10.43
N PHE A 70 -15.46 -4.97 9.27
CA PHE A 70 -14.95 -3.62 9.07
C PHE A 70 -15.33 -3.03 7.72
N SER A 71 -15.08 -1.72 7.56
CA SER A 71 -15.22 -1.02 6.28
C SER A 71 -13.85 -0.95 5.60
N MET A 72 -13.76 -1.61 4.44
CA MET A 72 -12.54 -1.78 3.64
C MET A 72 -12.51 -0.81 2.45
N GLY A 73 -11.31 -0.36 2.06
CA GLY A 73 -11.09 0.63 1.00
C GLY A 73 -10.99 2.08 1.50
N SER A 74 -10.89 3.04 0.59
CA SER A 74 -10.78 4.47 0.92
C SER A 74 -11.94 5.30 0.35
N GLU A 75 -12.19 6.46 0.94
CA GLU A 75 -12.85 7.56 0.20
C GLU A 75 -11.83 8.19 -0.78
N ASP A 76 -12.25 9.20 -1.55
CA ASP A 76 -11.35 9.92 -2.45
C ASP A 76 -10.38 10.80 -1.62
N PRO A 77 -9.05 10.58 -1.67
CA PRO A 77 -8.12 11.37 -0.86
C PRO A 77 -7.73 12.71 -1.50
N THR A 78 -8.19 13.00 -2.73
CA THR A 78 -7.90 14.27 -3.39
C THR A 78 -8.49 15.44 -2.59
N GLY A 79 -7.65 16.43 -2.28
CA GLY A 79 -8.04 17.57 -1.46
C GLY A 79 -8.02 17.34 0.06
N LEU A 80 -7.54 16.20 0.56
CA LEU A 80 -7.28 16.04 2.01
C LEU A 80 -6.12 16.93 2.46
N GLU A 81 -6.43 18.05 3.11
CA GLU A 81 -5.45 19.02 3.65
C GLU A 81 -4.43 18.40 4.63
N LEU A 82 -4.72 17.22 5.18
CA LEU A 82 -3.93 16.47 6.17
C LEU A 82 -2.47 16.21 5.74
N CYS A 83 -2.20 16.06 4.45
CA CYS A 83 -0.86 15.84 3.90
C CYS A 83 -0.80 16.27 2.42
N GLY A 84 -1.08 17.55 2.14
CA GLY A 84 -0.94 18.13 0.79
C GLY A 84 -1.97 17.69 -0.26
N GLY A 85 -3.00 16.91 0.13
CA GLY A 85 -4.09 16.50 -0.76
C GLY A 85 -3.64 15.59 -1.89
N GLY A 86 -3.32 14.32 -1.56
CA GLY A 86 -2.79 13.33 -2.51
C GLY A 86 -3.51 13.31 -3.85
N HIS A 87 -2.75 13.40 -4.94
CA HIS A 87 -3.27 13.78 -6.26
C HIS A 87 -3.97 12.64 -7.02
N GLU A 88 -3.94 11.41 -6.49
CA GLU A 88 -4.57 10.24 -7.10
C GLU A 88 -5.93 9.94 -6.45
N HIS A 89 -6.98 9.81 -7.25
CA HIS A 89 -8.37 9.53 -6.81
C HIS A 89 -8.60 8.15 -6.16
N MET A 90 -7.57 7.31 -6.07
CA MET A 90 -7.58 5.93 -5.55
C MET A 90 -8.81 5.13 -6.02
N ARG A 91 -9.09 5.15 -7.33
CA ARG A 91 -10.32 4.58 -7.91
C ARG A 91 -10.42 3.06 -7.72
N ASP A 92 -9.27 2.39 -7.65
CA ASP A 92 -9.17 0.95 -7.39
C ASP A 92 -9.39 0.59 -5.92
N ALA A 93 -9.20 1.53 -4.99
CA ALA A 93 -9.51 1.40 -3.57
C ALA A 93 -10.98 1.69 -3.23
N ARG A 94 -11.85 1.85 -4.24
CA ARG A 94 -13.24 2.32 -4.12
C ARG A 94 -14.21 1.35 -4.79
N PRO A 95 -15.47 1.25 -4.32
CA PRO A 95 -16.03 1.94 -3.16
C PRO A 95 -15.59 1.33 -1.81
N VAL A 96 -15.82 2.08 -0.72
CA VAL A 96 -15.78 1.53 0.62
C VAL A 96 -16.88 0.47 0.75
N HIS A 97 -16.54 -0.72 1.23
CA HIS A 97 -17.44 -1.87 1.31
C HIS A 97 -17.25 -2.63 2.63
N ARG A 98 -18.17 -3.54 2.98
CA ARG A 98 -18.11 -4.29 4.25
C ARG A 98 -17.47 -5.65 4.06
N VAL A 99 -16.49 -5.93 4.91
CA VAL A 99 -15.72 -7.18 4.89
C VAL A 99 -15.67 -7.74 6.30
N PHE A 100 -15.77 -9.06 6.41
CA PHE A 100 -15.52 -9.79 7.65
C PHE A 100 -14.27 -10.66 7.46
N VAL A 101 -13.35 -10.63 8.43
CA VAL A 101 -12.21 -11.56 8.50
C VAL A 101 -12.24 -12.36 9.80
N ASP A 102 -11.91 -13.65 9.72
CA ASP A 102 -11.71 -14.52 10.89
C ASP A 102 -10.50 -14.05 11.76
N PRO A 103 -10.36 -14.52 13.02
CA PRO A 103 -9.16 -14.27 13.81
C PRO A 103 -7.91 -14.93 13.21
N PHE A 104 -6.78 -14.23 13.20
CA PHE A 104 -5.49 -14.74 12.68
C PHE A 104 -4.30 -14.18 13.47
N TRP A 105 -3.15 -14.84 13.34
CA TRP A 105 -1.87 -14.34 13.83
C TRP A 105 -1.16 -13.55 12.72
N MET A 106 -0.60 -12.38 13.02
CA MET A 106 0.19 -11.57 12.08
C MET A 106 1.55 -11.24 12.67
N ASP A 107 2.60 -11.22 11.84
CA ASP A 107 3.93 -10.75 12.27
C ASP A 107 3.90 -9.28 12.67
N LYS A 108 4.54 -8.96 13.81
CA LYS A 108 4.59 -7.60 14.37
C LYS A 108 5.26 -6.60 13.42
N THR A 109 6.21 -7.08 12.64
CA THR A 109 7.05 -6.31 11.70
C THR A 109 7.01 -6.96 10.33
N GLU A 110 7.60 -6.32 9.34
CA GLU A 110 8.07 -6.98 8.12
C GLU A 110 9.08 -8.09 8.45
N VAL A 111 9.27 -9.02 7.50
CA VAL A 111 10.33 -10.03 7.58
C VAL A 111 11.69 -9.36 7.46
N THR A 112 12.61 -9.67 8.38
CA THR A 112 13.93 -9.04 8.43
C THR A 112 14.99 -9.78 7.61
N ASN A 113 16.08 -9.08 7.26
CA ASN A 113 17.25 -9.67 6.62
C ASN A 113 17.81 -10.88 7.38
N ALA A 114 17.85 -10.84 8.72
CA ALA A 114 18.32 -11.98 9.51
C ALA A 114 17.38 -13.20 9.39
N GLN A 115 16.08 -12.98 9.36
CA GLN A 115 15.07 -14.04 9.17
C GLN A 115 15.14 -14.63 7.77
N PHE A 116 15.21 -13.79 6.73
CA PHE A 116 15.30 -14.24 5.34
C PHE A 116 16.62 -14.96 5.06
N ARG A 117 17.74 -14.49 5.62
CA ARG A 117 19.03 -15.18 5.57
C ARG A 117 18.95 -16.60 6.14
N LYS A 118 18.25 -16.79 7.27
CA LYS A 118 18.03 -18.12 7.85
C LYS A 118 17.29 -19.05 6.88
N PHE A 119 16.22 -18.56 6.25
CA PHE A 119 15.50 -19.30 5.20
C PHE A 119 16.43 -19.73 4.05
N VAL A 120 17.20 -18.78 3.49
CA VAL A 120 18.14 -19.07 2.39
C VAL A 120 19.22 -20.07 2.82
N GLN A 121 19.77 -19.94 4.03
CA GLN A 121 20.79 -20.86 4.56
C GLN A 121 20.26 -22.29 4.78
N GLU A 122 19.02 -22.45 5.25
CA GLU A 122 18.43 -23.77 5.49
C GLU A 122 17.94 -24.47 4.22
N THR A 123 17.65 -23.73 3.14
CA THR A 123 16.99 -24.26 1.94
C THR A 123 17.83 -24.20 0.67
N GLY A 124 18.89 -23.38 0.64
CA GLY A 124 19.63 -23.07 -0.58
C GLY A 124 18.82 -22.26 -1.60
N TYR A 125 17.74 -21.59 -1.17
CA TYR A 125 16.86 -20.82 -2.04
C TYR A 125 17.61 -19.68 -2.75
N LYS A 126 17.27 -19.46 -4.02
CA LYS A 126 17.66 -18.29 -4.80
C LYS A 126 16.41 -17.49 -5.14
N THR A 127 16.45 -16.19 -4.89
CA THR A 127 15.34 -15.31 -5.23
C THR A 127 15.20 -15.12 -6.73
N VAL A 128 14.04 -14.64 -7.18
CA VAL A 128 13.83 -14.24 -8.58
C VAL A 128 14.90 -13.22 -9.04
N ALA A 129 15.31 -12.29 -8.16
CA ALA A 129 16.37 -11.32 -8.45
C ALA A 129 17.77 -11.95 -8.65
N GLU A 130 18.04 -13.12 -8.05
CA GLU A 130 19.32 -13.86 -8.19
C GLU A 130 19.35 -14.78 -9.44
N ILE A 131 18.27 -14.83 -10.22
CA ILE A 131 18.11 -15.69 -11.40
C ILE A 131 18.06 -14.83 -12.66
N ALA A 132 18.84 -15.19 -13.68
CA ALA A 132 18.79 -14.50 -14.97
C ALA A 132 17.49 -14.87 -15.71
N PRO A 133 16.71 -13.89 -16.20
CA PRO A 133 15.48 -14.16 -16.94
C PRO A 133 15.78 -14.84 -18.28
N THR A 134 14.86 -15.67 -18.77
CA THR A 134 15.07 -16.38 -20.05
C THR A 134 14.54 -15.61 -21.25
N GLN A 135 14.98 -15.99 -22.46
CA GLN A 135 14.47 -15.39 -23.70
C GLN A 135 13.00 -15.75 -23.94
N GLU A 136 12.54 -16.91 -23.46
CA GLU A 136 11.14 -17.34 -23.52
C GLU A 136 10.25 -16.48 -22.60
N GLU A 137 10.78 -16.02 -21.46
CA GLU A 137 10.09 -15.08 -20.57
C GLU A 137 10.05 -13.67 -21.14
N PHE A 138 11.12 -13.23 -21.82
CA PHE A 138 11.19 -11.90 -22.45
C PHE A 138 11.63 -11.99 -23.93
N PRO A 139 10.72 -12.37 -24.86
CA PRO A 139 11.06 -12.61 -26.26
C PRO A 139 11.56 -11.37 -27.04
N THR A 140 11.28 -10.18 -26.53
CA THR A 140 11.67 -8.89 -27.12
C THR A 140 12.92 -8.27 -26.48
N ALA A 141 13.43 -8.84 -25.38
CA ALA A 141 14.61 -8.32 -24.69
C ALA A 141 15.90 -8.73 -25.42
N PRO A 142 16.85 -7.81 -25.64
CA PRO A 142 18.21 -8.15 -26.06
C PRO A 142 18.88 -9.09 -25.05
N LYS A 143 19.69 -10.05 -25.54
CA LYS A 143 20.30 -11.09 -24.68
C LYS A 143 21.25 -10.52 -23.63
N GLU A 144 21.91 -9.42 -23.97
CA GLU A 144 22.77 -8.63 -23.08
C GLU A 144 22.02 -7.99 -21.89
N ASN A 145 20.69 -7.89 -21.97
CA ASN A 145 19.82 -7.39 -20.90
C ASN A 145 19.17 -8.54 -20.09
N LEU A 146 19.35 -9.80 -20.49
CA LEU A 146 18.87 -10.99 -19.77
C LEU A 146 19.86 -11.36 -18.65
N VAL A 147 19.99 -10.46 -17.68
CA VAL A 147 20.96 -10.57 -16.57
C VAL A 147 20.20 -10.53 -15.24
N ALA A 148 20.59 -11.34 -14.27
CA ALA A 148 20.03 -11.32 -12.92
C ALA A 148 20.15 -9.91 -12.30
N GLY A 149 19.13 -9.48 -11.58
CA GLY A 149 19.02 -8.15 -11.02
C GLY A 149 17.58 -7.75 -10.71
N ALA A 150 17.42 -6.52 -10.24
CA ALA A 150 16.13 -6.01 -9.76
C ALA A 150 15.98 -4.51 -9.95
N THR A 151 14.78 -4.00 -9.68
CA THR A 151 14.41 -2.60 -9.91
C THR A 151 14.86 -1.72 -8.74
N VAL A 152 15.72 -0.73 -9.01
CA VAL A 152 16.39 0.08 -7.97
C VAL A 152 16.04 1.57 -8.14
N PHE A 153 15.56 2.18 -7.07
CA PHE A 153 15.35 3.62 -7.00
C PHE A 153 16.70 4.34 -7.09
N SER A 154 16.80 5.29 -8.00
CA SER A 154 17.97 6.12 -8.23
C SER A 154 17.55 7.58 -8.21
N PRO A 155 17.95 8.37 -7.20
CA PRO A 155 17.60 9.79 -7.13
C PRO A 155 18.03 10.56 -8.38
N THR A 156 17.23 11.53 -8.81
CA THR A 156 17.60 12.39 -9.95
C THR A 156 18.45 13.57 -9.50
N PRO A 157 19.40 14.07 -10.32
CA PRO A 157 20.21 15.23 -9.94
C PRO A 157 19.43 16.55 -9.92
N ASN A 158 18.28 16.60 -10.59
CA ASN A 158 17.39 17.77 -10.70
C ASN A 158 15.93 17.31 -10.71
N MET A 159 14.98 18.24 -10.50
CA MET A 159 13.55 17.95 -10.64
C MET A 159 13.21 17.46 -12.06
N VAL A 160 12.28 16.50 -12.12
CA VAL A 160 11.84 15.86 -13.36
C VAL A 160 10.30 15.75 -13.41
N PRO A 161 9.68 15.64 -14.59
CA PRO A 161 8.25 15.35 -14.70
C PRO A 161 7.89 14.02 -14.01
N LEU A 162 6.97 14.07 -13.05
CA LEU A 162 6.58 12.91 -12.23
C LEU A 162 5.68 11.90 -12.96
N ASN A 163 5.40 12.10 -14.25
CA ASN A 163 4.62 11.21 -15.09
C ASN A 163 5.45 10.14 -15.84
N ASN A 164 6.78 10.12 -15.65
CA ASN A 164 7.67 9.15 -16.28
C ASN A 164 8.63 8.52 -15.26
N ILE A 165 8.25 7.33 -14.77
CA ILE A 165 8.94 6.59 -13.71
C ILE A 165 10.37 6.16 -14.07
N TYR A 166 10.68 5.99 -15.36
CA TYR A 166 12.01 5.55 -15.84
C TYR A 166 13.12 6.58 -15.59
N GLN A 167 12.78 7.78 -15.11
CA GLN A 167 13.77 8.79 -14.73
C GLN A 167 14.41 8.54 -13.36
N TRP A 168 13.73 7.81 -12.46
CA TRP A 168 14.23 7.47 -11.11
C TRP A 168 14.15 5.98 -10.79
N TRP A 169 13.62 5.16 -11.70
CA TRP A 169 13.66 3.70 -11.63
C TRP A 169 14.54 3.14 -12.75
N ARG A 170 15.48 2.27 -12.38
CA ARG A 170 16.31 1.53 -13.33
C ARG A 170 16.36 0.05 -12.97
N TYR A 171 16.53 -0.81 -13.96
CA TYR A 171 16.95 -2.17 -13.73
C TYR A 171 18.45 -2.20 -13.39
N GLN A 172 18.82 -2.79 -12.25
CA GLN A 172 20.18 -2.84 -11.76
C GLN A 172 20.66 -4.29 -11.75
N HIS A 173 21.58 -4.61 -12.68
CA HIS A 173 22.21 -5.93 -12.74
C HIS A 173 22.91 -6.23 -11.41
N GLY A 174 22.68 -7.44 -10.88
CA GLY A 174 23.17 -7.90 -9.58
C GLY A 174 22.68 -7.08 -8.38
N ALA A 175 21.48 -6.48 -8.48
CA ALA A 175 20.73 -6.07 -7.30
C ALA A 175 19.84 -7.22 -6.83
N ASP A 176 19.98 -7.60 -5.58
CA ASP A 176 19.27 -8.69 -4.91
C ASP A 176 19.11 -8.37 -3.41
N TRP A 177 18.58 -9.31 -2.64
CA TRP A 177 18.30 -9.10 -1.21
C TRP A 177 19.57 -8.94 -0.34
N GLN A 178 20.73 -9.45 -0.81
CA GLN A 178 22.04 -9.27 -0.16
C GLN A 178 22.71 -7.97 -0.62
N HIS A 179 22.42 -7.55 -1.85
CA HIS A 179 22.97 -6.38 -2.54
C HIS A 179 21.86 -5.40 -3.01
N PRO A 180 21.08 -4.75 -2.13
CA PRO A 180 19.83 -4.07 -2.51
C PRO A 180 19.95 -2.90 -3.50
N GLU A 181 21.13 -2.29 -3.64
CA GLU A 181 21.39 -1.17 -4.56
C GLU A 181 22.31 -1.61 -5.73
N GLY A 182 22.57 -2.92 -5.87
CA GLY A 182 23.50 -3.52 -6.83
C GLY A 182 24.81 -4.00 -6.19
N PRO A 183 25.74 -4.62 -6.96
CA PRO A 183 26.83 -5.48 -6.46
C PRO A 183 27.86 -4.84 -5.52
N LYS A 184 27.84 -3.52 -5.36
CA LYS A 184 28.73 -2.77 -4.45
C LYS A 184 28.10 -2.49 -3.08
N SER A 185 26.78 -2.67 -2.96
CA SER A 185 26.04 -2.55 -1.71
C SER A 185 26.09 -3.84 -0.91
N ASN A 186 25.69 -3.81 0.35
CA ASN A 186 25.53 -5.01 1.18
C ASN A 186 24.56 -4.78 2.35
N ILE A 187 24.18 -5.86 3.02
CA ILE A 187 23.35 -5.88 4.23
C ILE A 187 24.14 -6.07 5.54
N VAL A 188 25.45 -5.82 5.56
CA VAL A 188 26.26 -5.95 6.80
C VAL A 188 25.77 -4.95 7.85
N GLY A 189 25.47 -5.44 9.04
CA GLY A 189 24.87 -4.63 10.12
C GLY A 189 23.40 -4.28 9.93
N LYS A 190 22.74 -4.75 8.85
CA LYS A 190 21.32 -4.49 8.54
C LYS A 190 20.39 -5.65 8.89
N ASP A 191 20.76 -6.47 9.88
CA ASP A 191 20.04 -7.70 10.25
C ASP A 191 18.59 -7.48 10.71
N ASN A 192 18.30 -6.31 11.30
CA ASN A 192 16.98 -5.88 11.75
C ASN A 192 16.29 -4.92 10.76
N TYR A 193 16.78 -4.79 9.53
CA TYR A 193 16.06 -4.10 8.46
C TYR A 193 15.12 -5.09 7.76
N PRO A 194 13.99 -4.63 7.21
CA PRO A 194 13.15 -5.46 6.37
C PRO A 194 13.96 -5.96 5.17
N VAL A 195 13.70 -7.20 4.75
CA VAL A 195 14.27 -7.73 3.51
C VAL A 195 13.57 -7.07 2.32
N VAL A 196 14.35 -6.68 1.31
CA VAL A 196 13.89 -6.06 0.06
C VAL A 196 14.48 -6.77 -1.15
N GLN A 197 14.13 -6.32 -2.37
CA GLN A 197 14.39 -7.06 -3.61
C GLN A 197 13.72 -8.44 -3.62
N ILE A 198 12.52 -8.51 -3.04
CA ILE A 198 11.70 -9.71 -2.92
C ILE A 198 10.54 -9.63 -3.91
N ALA A 199 10.47 -10.59 -4.85
CA ALA A 199 9.31 -10.81 -5.69
C ALA A 199 8.22 -11.61 -4.95
N TYR A 200 7.01 -11.69 -5.50
CA TYR A 200 5.91 -12.43 -4.85
C TYR A 200 6.25 -13.92 -4.59
N PRO A 201 6.86 -14.68 -5.54
CA PRO A 201 7.26 -16.07 -5.31
C PRO A 201 8.26 -16.25 -4.16
N ASP A 202 9.17 -15.29 -3.98
CA ASP A 202 10.18 -15.31 -2.90
C ASP A 202 9.50 -15.19 -1.53
N ALA A 203 8.56 -14.26 -1.42
CA ALA A 203 7.76 -14.06 -0.22
C ALA A 203 6.87 -15.27 0.10
N GLU A 204 6.24 -15.87 -0.91
CA GLU A 204 5.43 -17.09 -0.75
C GLU A 204 6.29 -18.30 -0.33
N ALA A 205 7.48 -18.47 -0.93
CA ALA A 205 8.41 -19.55 -0.59
C ALA A 205 8.91 -19.45 0.87
N TYR A 206 9.31 -18.25 1.30
CA TYR A 206 9.66 -17.99 2.70
C TYR A 206 8.48 -18.30 3.63
N CYS A 207 7.27 -17.82 3.30
CA CYS A 207 6.08 -18.07 4.12
C CYS A 207 5.83 -19.57 4.32
N ARG A 208 5.96 -20.36 3.24
CA ARG A 208 5.78 -21.81 3.25
C ARG A 208 6.81 -22.51 4.14
N TRP A 209 8.09 -22.14 4.04
CA TRP A 209 9.15 -22.64 4.94
C TRP A 209 8.89 -22.28 6.40
N ALA A 210 8.43 -21.05 6.68
CA ALA A 210 8.12 -20.58 8.03
C ALA A 210 6.83 -21.18 8.64
N HIS A 211 6.12 -22.07 7.92
CA HIS A 211 4.78 -22.56 8.27
C HIS A 211 3.73 -21.45 8.47
N LYS A 212 3.81 -20.44 7.61
CA LYS A 212 2.96 -19.24 7.54
C LYS A 212 2.38 -19.10 6.11
N ARG A 213 1.73 -17.99 5.82
CA ARG A 213 1.27 -17.55 4.50
C ARG A 213 1.35 -16.03 4.38
N LEU A 214 1.21 -15.49 3.17
CA LEU A 214 0.94 -14.05 3.00
C LEU A 214 -0.47 -13.70 3.52
N PRO A 215 -0.67 -12.47 4.04
CA PRO A 215 -2.00 -11.97 4.35
C PRO A 215 -2.84 -11.85 3.08
N THR A 216 -4.16 -12.01 3.19
CA THR A 216 -5.04 -11.44 2.16
C THR A 216 -5.04 -9.92 2.27
N GLU A 217 -5.43 -9.24 1.19
CA GLU A 217 -5.56 -7.78 1.17
C GLU A 217 -6.49 -7.28 2.30
N ALA A 218 -7.56 -8.02 2.58
CA ALA A 218 -8.51 -7.72 3.64
C ALA A 218 -7.97 -7.96 5.05
N GLU A 219 -7.22 -9.04 5.26
CA GLU A 219 -6.53 -9.29 6.53
C GLU A 219 -5.53 -8.18 6.82
N TRP A 220 -4.71 -7.82 5.82
CA TRP A 220 -3.74 -6.74 5.94
C TRP A 220 -4.41 -5.41 6.31
N GLU A 221 -5.49 -5.03 5.61
CA GLU A 221 -6.14 -3.75 5.88
C GLU A 221 -6.89 -3.72 7.22
N PHE A 222 -7.59 -4.80 7.59
CA PHE A 222 -8.22 -4.92 8.91
C PHE A 222 -7.17 -4.73 10.02
N ALA A 223 -6.00 -5.35 9.84
CA ALA A 223 -4.91 -5.30 10.79
C ALA A 223 -4.26 -3.91 10.85
N ALA A 224 -4.01 -3.28 9.70
CA ALA A 224 -3.46 -1.92 9.59
C ALA A 224 -4.34 -0.86 10.26
N ARG A 225 -5.67 -0.98 10.13
CA ARG A 225 -6.64 -0.08 10.77
C ARG A 225 -6.62 -0.12 12.30
N GLY A 226 -6.12 -1.17 12.94
CA GLY A 226 -6.02 -1.24 14.40
C GLY A 226 -7.38 -1.07 15.13
N GLY A 227 -8.48 -1.46 14.49
CA GLY A 227 -9.84 -1.27 15.03
C GLY A 227 -10.41 0.15 14.86
N LEU A 228 -9.68 1.09 14.25
CA LEU A 228 -10.24 2.35 13.77
C LEU A 228 -11.15 2.11 12.56
N SER A 229 -12.08 3.04 12.31
CA SER A 229 -12.84 3.11 11.06
C SER A 229 -12.75 4.52 10.49
N GLY A 230 -12.68 4.65 9.16
CA GLY A 230 -12.50 5.93 8.46
C GLY A 230 -11.19 6.68 8.67
N ALA A 231 -10.34 6.26 9.61
CA ALA A 231 -9.05 6.90 9.86
C ALA A 231 -8.10 6.77 8.63
N PRO A 232 -7.50 7.88 8.16
CA PRO A 232 -6.58 7.88 7.02
C PRO A 232 -5.20 7.25 7.34
N PHE A 233 -4.80 7.20 8.61
CA PHE A 233 -3.52 6.61 9.04
C PHE A 233 -3.73 5.48 10.04
N ALA A 234 -2.78 4.55 10.12
CA ALA A 234 -2.82 3.41 11.04
C ALA A 234 -2.85 3.82 12.54
N TRP A 235 -2.43 5.06 12.83
CA TRP A 235 -2.42 5.66 14.16
C TRP A 235 -3.59 6.62 14.44
N GLY A 236 -4.35 7.06 13.42
CA GLY A 236 -5.44 8.04 13.60
C GLY A 236 -5.66 8.97 12.40
N SER A 237 -6.13 10.19 12.69
CA SER A 237 -6.50 11.20 11.68
C SER A 237 -5.46 12.30 11.46
N GLU A 238 -4.57 12.54 12.42
CA GLU A 238 -3.50 13.54 12.31
C GLU A 238 -2.26 12.89 11.68
N PHE A 239 -1.67 13.54 10.66
CA PHE A 239 -0.51 13.00 9.94
C PHE A 239 0.74 12.91 10.83
N LYS A 240 0.95 13.91 11.69
CA LYS A 240 2.09 13.97 12.61
C LYS A 240 1.65 14.32 14.05
N PRO A 241 1.04 13.37 14.79
CA PRO A 241 0.54 13.58 16.16
C PRO A 241 1.55 14.28 17.07
N GLY A 242 1.23 15.51 17.48
CA GLY A 242 2.13 16.31 18.31
C GLY A 242 3.48 16.65 17.64
N GLY A 243 3.47 16.81 16.31
CA GLY A 243 4.64 17.11 15.48
C GLY A 243 5.53 15.91 15.13
N LYS A 244 5.22 14.70 15.62
CA LYS A 244 6.07 13.51 15.48
C LYS A 244 5.79 12.73 14.20
N TRP A 245 6.83 12.20 13.58
CA TRP A 245 6.69 11.21 12.51
C TRP A 245 6.26 9.85 13.07
N MET A 246 5.40 9.15 12.32
CA MET A 246 4.76 7.89 12.71
C MET A 246 5.01 6.76 11.68
N ALA A 247 5.76 7.06 10.63
CA ALA A 247 6.11 6.17 9.52
C ALA A 247 7.41 6.67 8.87
N ASN A 248 8.17 5.76 8.27
CA ASN A 248 9.29 6.09 7.37
C ASN A 248 8.74 6.39 5.97
N ILE A 249 8.83 7.63 5.49
CA ILE A 249 8.32 8.07 4.19
C ILE A 249 9.23 9.15 3.60
N TYR A 250 9.04 9.56 2.35
CA TYR A 250 9.93 10.51 1.70
C TYR A 250 9.61 11.95 2.12
N GLN A 251 10.63 12.74 2.45
CA GLN A 251 10.48 14.18 2.74
C GLN A 251 11.42 15.02 1.88
N GLY A 252 11.09 16.30 1.64
CA GLY A 252 11.89 17.17 0.78
C GLY A 252 11.36 17.19 -0.65
N THR A 253 12.22 17.02 -1.65
CA THR A 253 11.87 17.21 -3.07
C THR A 253 12.02 15.89 -3.82
N PHE A 254 10.90 15.20 -4.06
CA PHE A 254 10.92 13.92 -4.79
C PHE A 254 11.13 14.13 -6.30
N PRO A 255 11.90 13.29 -7.00
CA PRO A 255 12.76 12.19 -6.53
C PRO A 255 14.23 12.63 -6.33
N VAL A 256 14.47 13.93 -6.07
CA VAL A 256 15.80 14.56 -6.08
C VAL A 256 16.56 14.34 -4.78
N LYS A 257 15.95 14.71 -3.65
CA LYS A 257 16.60 14.67 -2.34
C LYS A 257 15.59 14.40 -1.25
N ASP A 258 15.81 13.28 -0.57
CA ASP A 258 15.20 12.95 0.70
C ASP A 258 15.85 13.81 1.81
N ALA A 259 15.02 14.42 2.64
CA ALA A 259 15.43 15.23 3.78
C ALA A 259 15.62 14.41 5.07
N GLY A 260 15.09 13.18 5.13
CA GLY A 260 15.23 12.26 6.26
C GLY A 260 14.83 12.84 7.62
N THR A 261 13.79 13.67 7.64
CA THR A 261 13.33 14.37 8.86
C THR A 261 12.57 13.46 9.82
N ASP A 262 12.20 12.26 9.41
CA ASP A 262 11.70 11.16 10.27
C ASP A 262 12.83 10.36 10.94
N GLY A 263 14.08 10.64 10.58
CA GLY A 263 15.29 9.99 11.09
C GLY A 263 16.00 9.09 10.09
N PHE A 264 15.43 8.83 8.91
CA PHE A 264 15.99 7.93 7.92
C PHE A 264 16.04 8.56 6.53
N VAL A 265 17.18 8.44 5.84
CA VAL A 265 17.23 8.62 4.39
C VAL A 265 17.18 7.24 3.78
N GLY A 266 16.07 6.92 3.12
CA GLY A 266 15.81 5.57 2.63
C GLY A 266 15.21 4.64 3.67
N ILE A 267 15.49 3.34 3.55
CA ILE A 267 14.91 2.27 4.37
C ILE A 267 15.33 2.35 5.85
N ALA A 268 14.41 2.04 6.77
CA ALA A 268 14.63 2.02 8.22
C ALA A 268 14.68 0.58 8.75
N PRO A 269 15.31 0.32 9.91
CA PRO A 269 15.11 -0.91 10.65
C PRO A 269 13.63 -1.10 11.00
N VAL A 270 13.20 -2.35 11.16
CA VAL A 270 11.84 -2.63 11.65
C VAL A 270 11.67 -2.22 13.12
N ALA A 271 10.42 -1.99 13.50
CA ALA A 271 9.98 -1.51 14.81
C ALA A 271 10.64 -0.19 15.25
N LYS A 272 10.72 0.79 14.33
CA LYS A 272 11.25 2.13 14.64
C LYS A 272 10.19 3.16 14.97
N PHE A 273 9.02 3.08 14.34
CA PHE A 273 7.91 3.96 14.64
C PHE A 273 6.95 3.32 15.65
N PRO A 274 6.08 4.08 16.33
CA PRO A 274 5.15 3.51 17.30
C PRO A 274 4.21 2.48 16.63
N PRO A 275 3.89 1.36 17.30
CA PRO A 275 2.98 0.38 16.73
C PRO A 275 1.56 0.90 16.71
N ASN A 276 0.74 0.37 15.80
CA ASN A 276 -0.71 0.60 15.82
C ASN A 276 -1.37 -0.11 17.03
N ARG A 277 -2.68 0.08 17.19
CA ARG A 277 -3.46 -0.46 18.32
C ARG A 277 -3.47 -1.99 18.44
N TYR A 278 -3.02 -2.74 17.43
CA TYR A 278 -2.86 -4.20 17.49
C TYR A 278 -1.41 -4.64 17.77
N GLY A 279 -0.48 -3.71 17.97
CA GLY A 279 0.94 -4.01 18.19
C GLY A 279 1.73 -4.26 16.91
N LEU A 280 1.22 -3.80 15.75
CA LEU A 280 1.90 -3.88 14.46
C LEU A 280 2.71 -2.62 14.21
N TYR A 281 3.98 -2.81 13.89
CA TYR A 281 4.93 -1.76 13.54
C TYR A 281 4.99 -1.57 12.03
N ASP A 282 5.32 -0.35 11.61
CA ASP A 282 5.71 0.01 10.24
C ASP A 282 4.70 -0.41 9.15
N ILE A 283 3.43 -0.60 9.53
CA ILE A 283 2.32 -0.97 8.63
C ILE A 283 1.91 0.16 7.65
N ALA A 284 2.58 1.30 7.74
CA ALA A 284 2.51 2.40 6.79
C ALA A 284 3.93 2.96 6.61
N GLY A 285 4.34 3.19 5.37
CA GLY A 285 5.70 3.56 5.03
C GLY A 285 6.68 2.38 5.09
N ASN A 286 7.96 2.69 5.29
CA ASN A 286 9.11 1.78 5.27
C ASN A 286 9.23 0.96 3.97
N VAL A 287 8.57 -0.20 3.86
CA VAL A 287 8.53 -0.99 2.61
C VAL A 287 7.11 -1.38 2.25
N TRP A 288 6.86 -1.47 0.94
CA TRP A 288 5.65 -2.07 0.41
C TRP A 288 5.58 -3.54 0.79
N GLU A 289 4.39 -4.03 1.14
CA GLU A 289 4.19 -5.40 1.58
C GLU A 289 3.32 -6.18 0.60
N TRP A 290 3.84 -7.32 0.11
CA TRP A 290 3.06 -8.26 -0.69
C TRP A 290 1.85 -8.83 0.08
N CYS A 291 0.71 -8.86 -0.59
CA CYS A 291 -0.48 -9.63 -0.18
C CYS A 291 -0.71 -10.80 -1.13
N ASN A 292 -1.47 -11.80 -0.68
CA ASN A 292 -1.80 -13.01 -1.44
C ASN A 292 -2.65 -12.71 -2.71
N ASP A 293 -3.49 -11.68 -2.66
CA ASP A 293 -4.51 -11.38 -3.67
C ASP A 293 -3.92 -10.99 -5.03
N TRP A 294 -4.55 -11.45 -6.10
CA TRP A 294 -4.36 -10.86 -7.43
C TRP A 294 -4.90 -9.42 -7.43
N TYR A 295 -4.17 -8.50 -8.06
CA TYR A 295 -4.66 -7.14 -8.26
C TYR A 295 -5.67 -7.11 -9.41
N ARG A 296 -6.88 -6.62 -9.12
CA ARG A 296 -7.72 -5.99 -10.13
C ARG A 296 -8.08 -4.56 -9.76
N ALA A 297 -8.04 -3.68 -10.75
CA ALA A 297 -8.44 -2.28 -10.60
C ALA A 297 -9.95 -2.10 -10.34
N ASP A 298 -10.78 -3.08 -10.69
CA ASP A 298 -12.24 -3.05 -10.54
C ASP A 298 -12.78 -3.93 -9.39
N TYR A 299 -11.94 -4.63 -8.64
CA TYR A 299 -12.38 -5.68 -7.70
C TYR A 299 -13.43 -5.20 -6.69
N TYR A 300 -13.21 -4.08 -6.01
CA TYR A 300 -14.14 -3.57 -4.99
C TYR A 300 -15.48 -3.14 -5.62
N ALA A 301 -15.47 -2.66 -6.87
CA ALA A 301 -16.67 -2.27 -7.60
C ALA A 301 -17.48 -3.48 -8.13
N GLN A 302 -16.88 -4.68 -8.20
CA GLN A 302 -17.58 -5.93 -8.51
C GLN A 302 -18.29 -6.55 -7.29
N LEU A 303 -17.97 -6.12 -6.06
CA LEU A 303 -18.59 -6.66 -4.84
C LEU A 303 -20.04 -6.15 -4.70
N THR A 304 -20.94 -7.04 -4.25
CA THR A 304 -22.36 -6.70 -4.10
C THR A 304 -22.57 -5.63 -3.01
N PRO A 305 -23.10 -4.43 -3.34
CA PRO A 305 -23.30 -3.38 -2.35
C PRO A 305 -24.20 -3.82 -1.20
N GLY A 306 -23.84 -3.44 0.03
CA GLY A 306 -24.58 -3.79 1.24
C GLY A 306 -24.37 -5.22 1.76
N VAL A 307 -23.71 -6.11 1.00
CA VAL A 307 -23.38 -7.48 1.45
C VAL A 307 -22.01 -7.48 2.13
N VAL A 308 -21.90 -8.18 3.26
CA VAL A 308 -20.62 -8.39 3.95
C VAL A 308 -19.85 -9.52 3.28
N THR A 309 -18.74 -9.20 2.62
CA THR A 309 -17.87 -10.22 2.01
C THR A 309 -17.06 -10.92 3.10
N ARG A 310 -17.19 -12.25 3.26
CA ARG A 310 -16.51 -13.02 4.31
C ARG A 310 -15.21 -13.62 3.79
N ASN A 311 -14.09 -13.35 4.47
CA ASN A 311 -12.75 -13.84 4.17
C ASN A 311 -12.37 -13.76 2.68
N PRO A 312 -12.50 -12.59 2.01
CA PRO A 312 -12.12 -12.47 0.60
C PRO A 312 -10.65 -12.87 0.38
N GLN A 313 -10.42 -13.58 -0.72
CA GLN A 313 -9.11 -14.06 -1.18
C GLN A 313 -8.65 -13.31 -2.45
N GLY A 314 -9.32 -12.19 -2.77
CA GLY A 314 -9.15 -11.45 -4.01
C GLY A 314 -9.91 -12.06 -5.20
N PRO A 315 -9.71 -11.50 -6.40
CA PRO A 315 -10.21 -12.05 -7.65
C PRO A 315 -9.38 -13.25 -8.11
N SER A 316 -9.94 -14.09 -8.99
CA SER A 316 -9.25 -15.27 -9.56
C SER A 316 -8.20 -14.93 -10.62
N THR A 317 -8.15 -13.69 -11.11
CA THR A 317 -7.28 -13.22 -12.19
C THR A 317 -6.78 -11.79 -11.93
N SER A 318 -5.58 -11.47 -12.42
CA SER A 318 -5.06 -10.09 -12.49
C SER A 318 -5.77 -9.28 -13.58
N TRP A 319 -5.96 -7.98 -13.37
CA TRP A 319 -6.34 -7.03 -14.41
C TRP A 319 -5.96 -5.59 -14.04
N ASP A 320 -5.09 -4.98 -14.83
CA ASP A 320 -4.70 -3.58 -14.71
C ASP A 320 -4.89 -2.89 -16.07
N PRO A 321 -5.80 -1.90 -16.23
CA PRO A 321 -6.04 -1.26 -17.52
C PRO A 321 -4.82 -0.49 -18.06
N ALA A 322 -3.84 -0.15 -17.23
CA ALA A 322 -2.59 0.46 -17.67
C ALA A 322 -1.63 -0.55 -18.33
N GLU A 323 -1.64 -1.81 -17.88
CA GLU A 323 -0.71 -2.87 -18.25
C GLU A 323 -1.48 -4.21 -18.32
N PRO A 324 -2.41 -4.38 -19.29
CA PRO A 324 -3.44 -5.41 -19.26
C PRO A 324 -2.95 -6.85 -19.47
N ASN A 325 -1.71 -7.01 -19.92
CA ASN A 325 -1.06 -8.31 -20.12
C ASN A 325 -0.28 -8.77 -18.87
N GLU A 326 0.00 -7.87 -17.92
CA GLU A 326 0.87 -8.13 -16.79
C GLU A 326 0.11 -8.72 -15.60
N LYS A 327 0.73 -9.70 -14.94
CA LYS A 327 0.16 -10.38 -13.78
C LYS A 327 0.62 -9.69 -12.51
N LYS A 328 -0.29 -8.94 -11.89
CA LYS A 328 0.01 -8.12 -10.72
C LYS A 328 -0.61 -8.67 -9.45
N ARG A 329 0.17 -8.68 -8.37
CA ARG A 329 -0.30 -8.97 -7.01
C ARG A 329 -0.48 -7.68 -6.25
N VAL A 330 -1.36 -7.70 -5.26
CA VAL A 330 -1.60 -6.55 -4.38
C VAL A 330 -0.35 -6.29 -3.52
N GLN A 331 0.01 -5.01 -3.40
CA GLN A 331 0.95 -4.51 -2.40
C GLN A 331 0.24 -3.49 -1.50
N ARG A 332 0.57 -3.43 -0.21
CA ARG A 332 -0.03 -2.49 0.75
C ARG A 332 1.05 -1.76 1.57
N GLY A 333 0.67 -0.67 2.25
CA GLY A 333 1.53 0.06 3.20
C GLY A 333 2.25 1.29 2.67
N GLY A 334 2.55 1.38 1.37
CA GLY A 334 3.47 2.41 0.87
C GLY A 334 4.92 2.05 1.21
N SER A 335 5.84 3.01 1.14
CA SER A 335 7.26 2.80 1.47
C SER A 335 7.96 4.11 1.85
N PHE A 336 9.26 4.04 2.16
CA PHE A 336 10.15 5.19 2.35
C PHE A 336 10.20 6.14 1.13
N LEU A 337 9.68 5.75 -0.04
CA LEU A 337 9.61 6.58 -1.25
C LEU A 337 8.24 7.26 -1.46
N CYS A 338 7.25 7.00 -0.58
CA CYS A 338 5.94 7.62 -0.66
C CYS A 338 5.97 9.06 -0.13
N THR A 339 5.25 9.98 -0.77
CA THR A 339 5.23 11.43 -0.49
C THR A 339 3.89 12.01 -0.91
N ASP A 340 3.46 13.06 -0.21
CA ASP A 340 2.39 13.97 -0.58
C ASP A 340 2.44 14.47 -2.04
N GLN A 341 3.64 14.73 -2.57
CA GLN A 341 3.86 15.26 -3.94
C GLN A 341 3.56 14.26 -5.07
N TYR A 342 3.51 12.96 -4.79
CA TYR A 342 3.50 11.93 -5.84
C TYR A 342 2.70 10.67 -5.51
N CYS A 343 2.90 10.10 -4.32
CA CYS A 343 2.40 8.78 -3.97
C CYS A 343 2.04 8.74 -2.48
N THR A 344 0.79 9.04 -2.16
CA THR A 344 0.26 9.05 -0.78
C THR A 344 -0.18 7.67 -0.28
N ARG A 345 0.33 6.58 -0.85
CA ARG A 345 -0.16 5.22 -0.54
C ARG A 345 0.30 4.64 0.81
N TYR A 346 0.89 5.48 1.67
CA TYR A 346 0.95 5.26 3.13
C TYR A 346 -0.41 5.43 3.82
N LEU A 347 -1.41 5.97 3.12
CA LEU A 347 -2.78 6.11 3.62
C LEU A 347 -3.49 4.74 3.71
N VAL A 348 -4.09 4.46 4.86
CA VAL A 348 -4.83 3.22 5.11
C VAL A 348 -6.11 3.20 4.24
N GLY A 349 -6.43 2.02 3.70
CA GLY A 349 -7.50 1.87 2.71
C GLY A 349 -7.02 2.01 1.26
N THR A 350 -5.93 2.74 1.00
CA THR A 350 -5.31 2.77 -0.33
C THR A 350 -4.51 1.49 -0.59
N ARG A 351 -4.27 1.19 -1.87
CA ARG A 351 -3.68 -0.07 -2.34
C ARG A 351 -2.69 0.17 -3.47
N GLY A 352 -1.67 -0.67 -3.53
CA GLY A 352 -0.65 -0.71 -4.57
C GLY A 352 -0.63 -2.05 -5.28
N LYS A 353 0.32 -2.19 -6.22
CA LYS A 353 0.44 -3.35 -7.09
C LYS A 353 1.87 -3.45 -7.62
N GLY A 354 2.35 -4.67 -7.76
CA GLY A 354 3.56 -5.00 -8.51
C GLY A 354 3.32 -6.21 -9.41
N GLU A 355 4.00 -6.29 -10.53
CA GLU A 355 4.07 -7.53 -11.32
C GLU A 355 4.74 -8.61 -10.47
N GLU A 356 4.24 -9.85 -10.53
CA GLU A 356 4.56 -10.88 -9.53
C GLU A 356 6.03 -11.29 -9.46
N LYS A 357 6.79 -11.20 -10.57
CA LYS A 357 8.23 -11.46 -10.62
C LYS A 357 9.10 -10.22 -10.36
N THR A 358 8.52 -9.03 -10.27
CA THR A 358 9.27 -7.78 -10.14
C THR A 358 9.70 -7.52 -8.70
N ALA A 359 10.98 -7.76 -8.42
CA ALA A 359 11.67 -7.32 -7.21
C ALA A 359 12.02 -5.82 -7.28
N ALA A 360 11.88 -5.10 -6.15
CA ALA A 360 12.38 -3.72 -6.02
C ALA A 360 12.92 -3.39 -4.62
N ASN A 361 13.82 -2.39 -4.53
CA ASN A 361 14.50 -1.99 -3.29
C ASN A 361 13.59 -1.32 -2.22
N HIS A 362 12.29 -1.19 -2.49
CA HIS A 362 11.27 -0.74 -1.54
C HIS A 362 10.20 -1.79 -1.23
N VAL A 363 10.29 -3.02 -1.76
CA VAL A 363 9.26 -4.07 -1.59
C VAL A 363 9.80 -5.18 -0.70
N GLY A 364 9.10 -5.43 0.39
CA GLY A 364 9.24 -6.58 1.28
C GLY A 364 7.88 -7.25 1.53
N PHE A 365 7.70 -7.82 2.72
CA PHE A 365 6.45 -8.48 3.12
C PHE A 365 6.43 -8.76 4.64
N ARG A 366 5.25 -9.02 5.18
CA ARG A 366 5.06 -9.69 6.48
C ARG A 366 4.16 -10.91 6.33
N CYS A 367 4.23 -11.85 7.27
CA CYS A 367 3.46 -13.09 7.18
C CYS A 367 2.27 -13.11 8.16
N VAL A 368 1.31 -13.99 7.88
CA VAL A 368 0.23 -14.37 8.79
C VAL A 368 0.15 -15.89 8.97
N ARG A 369 -0.57 -16.32 10.00
CA ARG A 369 -0.91 -17.73 10.25
C ARG A 369 -2.34 -17.81 10.79
N SER A 370 -3.15 -18.68 10.20
CA SER A 370 -4.53 -18.90 10.65
C SER A 370 -4.55 -19.44 12.09
N VAL A 371 -5.51 -18.99 12.89
CA VAL A 371 -5.82 -19.58 14.19
C VAL A 371 -6.41 -20.99 13.99
N PRO A 372 -5.91 -22.04 14.67
CA PRO A 372 -6.55 -23.35 14.64
C PRO A 372 -7.98 -23.29 15.20
N LYS A 373 -8.92 -23.95 14.51
CA LYS A 373 -10.32 -24.06 14.92
C LYS A 373 -10.50 -24.98 16.12
#